data_AF-A0A946YFI1-F1
#
_entry.id   AF-A0A946YFI1-F1
#
_cell.length_a   1.000
_cell.length_b   1.000
_cell.length_c   1.000
_cell.angle_alpha   90.00
_cell.angle_beta   90.00
_cell.angle_gamma   90.00
#
_symmetry.space_group_name_H-M   'P 1'
#
loop_
_entity.id
_entity.type
_entity.pdbx_description
1 polymer ?
#
loop_
_entity_poly.entity_id
_entity_poly.type
_entity_poly.pdbx_seq_one_letter_code
_entity_poly.pdbx_strand_id
1 'polypeptide(L)' 'TVNKNAVPNDPQSPFVTSGIRVGTPAITTRGLGEAESRELAGWMCDVMDDISNPAVIESVRNKVLALCKRLPVYG' A
#
# COMPACT_ATOMS: atom_id res chain seq x y z
N THR A 1 -1.49 -7.39 -1.74
CA THR A 1 -2.83 -7.27 -1.10
C THR A 1 -2.66 -6.64 0.27
N VAL A 2 -3.69 -5.93 0.76
CA VAL A 2 -3.67 -5.29 2.09
C VAL A 2 -4.94 -5.68 2.85
N ASN A 3 -4.80 -6.03 4.13
CA ASN A 3 -5.93 -6.25 5.02
C ASN A 3 -5.67 -5.66 6.42
N LYS A 4 -6.73 -5.20 7.09
CA LYS A 4 -6.69 -4.86 8.52
C LYS A 4 -6.32 -6.11 9.32
N ASN A 5 -5.41 -5.97 10.29
CA ASN A 5 -4.89 -7.09 11.05
C ASN A 5 -4.51 -6.66 12.45
N ALA A 6 -4.88 -7.47 13.45
CA ALA A 6 -4.47 -7.24 14.83
C ALA A 6 -2.94 -7.34 14.95
N VAL A 7 -2.39 -6.54 15.86
CA VAL A 7 -0.98 -6.59 16.29
C VAL A 7 -0.88 -7.15 17.71
N PRO A 8 0.30 -7.62 18.16
CA PRO A 8 0.46 -8.03 19.55
C PRO A 8 0.05 -6.91 20.52
N ASN A 9 -0.78 -7.24 21.52
CA ASN A 9 -1.35 -6.28 22.48
C ASN A 9 -2.14 -5.13 21.83
N ASP A 10 -2.86 -5.41 20.74
CA ASP A 10 -3.66 -4.40 20.03
C ASP A 10 -4.64 -3.70 21.00
N PRO A 11 -4.57 -2.36 21.14
CA PRO A 11 -5.50 -1.62 22.00
C PRO A 11 -6.92 -1.57 21.41
N GLN A 12 -7.08 -1.88 20.12
CA GLN A 12 -8.35 -1.83 19.43
C GLN A 12 -9.05 -3.19 19.41
N SER A 13 -10.37 -3.16 19.18
CA SER A 13 -11.16 -4.39 19.09
C SER A 13 -10.80 -5.23 17.85
N PRO A 14 -11.08 -6.55 17.87
CA PRO A 14 -10.85 -7.42 16.71
C PRO A 14 -11.55 -7.00 15.41
N PHE A 15 -12.59 -6.17 15.50
CA PHE A 15 -13.34 -5.67 14.34
C PHE A 15 -12.76 -4.38 13.73
N VAL A 16 -11.88 -3.68 14.45
CA VAL A 16 -11.24 -2.44 13.99
C VAL A 16 -9.77 -2.70 13.70
N THR A 17 -9.04 -3.26 14.66
CA THR A 17 -7.58 -3.50 14.67
C THR A 17 -6.73 -2.25 14.42
N SER A 18 -5.52 -2.21 14.97
CA SER A 18 -4.59 -1.08 14.80
C SER A 18 -3.56 -1.30 13.69
N GLY A 19 -3.52 -2.48 13.08
CA GLY A 19 -2.49 -2.86 12.12
C GLY A 19 -3.00 -3.17 10.72
N ILE A 20 -2.05 -3.25 9.79
CA ILE A 20 -2.25 -3.76 8.44
C ILE A 20 -1.24 -4.86 8.13
N ARG A 21 -1.66 -5.82 7.32
CA ARG A 21 -0.77 -6.82 6.72
C ARG A 21 -0.66 -6.57 5.23
N VAL A 22 0.56 -6.62 4.71
CA VAL A 22 0.90 -6.35 3.32
C VAL A 22 1.55 -7.59 2.72
N GLY A 23 1.02 -8.07 1.59
CA GLY A 23 1.56 -9.21 0.85
C GLY A 23 2.12 -8.81 -0.52
N THR A 24 3.33 -9.30 -0.83
CA THR A 24 4.04 -9.09 -2.09
C THR A 24 3.68 -10.02 -3.28
N PRO A 25 3.09 -11.23 -3.11
CA PRO A 25 2.90 -12.15 -4.24
C PRO A 25 2.21 -11.52 -5.47
N ALA A 26 1.16 -10.73 -5.24
CA ALA A 26 0.40 -10.10 -6.32
C ALA A 26 1.23 -9.07 -7.13
N ILE A 27 2.14 -8.35 -6.48
CA ILE A 27 2.96 -7.35 -7.17
C ILE A 27 4.17 -8.01 -7.85
N THR A 28 4.75 -9.03 -7.24
CA THR A 28 5.89 -9.76 -7.83
C THR A 28 5.46 -10.57 -9.05
N THR A 29 4.25 -11.15 -9.07
CA THR A 29 3.69 -11.80 -10.27
C THR A 29 3.49 -10.82 -11.43
N ARG A 30 3.33 -9.52 -11.15
CA ARG A 30 3.23 -8.46 -12.15
C ARG A 30 4.59 -7.91 -12.60
N GLY A 31 5.69 -8.41 -12.04
CA GLY A 31 7.05 -7.96 -12.36
C GLY A 31 7.55 -6.75 -11.56
N LEU A 32 6.90 -6.38 -10.44
CA LEU A 32 7.46 -5.36 -9.54
C LEU A 32 8.70 -5.93 -8.83
N GLY A 33 9.81 -5.20 -8.88
CA GLY A 33 11.04 -5.52 -8.17
C GLY A 33 11.19 -4.78 -6.85
N GLU A 34 12.40 -4.81 -6.30
CA GLU A 34 12.73 -4.15 -5.02
C GLU A 34 12.61 -2.62 -5.10
N ALA A 35 13.00 -2.02 -6.23
CA ALA A 35 12.94 -0.58 -6.44
C ALA A 35 11.48 -0.09 -6.41
N GLU A 36 10.61 -0.71 -7.20
CA GLU A 36 9.17 -0.39 -7.19
C GLU A 36 8.54 -0.65 -5.82
N SER A 37 8.96 -1.73 -5.14
CA SER A 37 8.43 -2.06 -3.81
C SER A 37 8.84 -1.02 -2.76
N ARG A 38 10.06 -0.47 -2.85
CA ARG A 38 10.53 0.62 -1.97
C ARG A 38 9.75 1.90 -2.21
N GLU A 39 9.54 2.27 -3.46
CA GLU A 39 8.71 3.44 -3.81
C GLU A 39 7.28 3.28 -3.29
N LEU A 40 6.67 2.11 -3.52
CA LEU A 40 5.32 1.81 -3.06
C LEU A 40 5.21 1.90 -1.53
N ALA A 41 6.17 1.35 -0.80
CA ALA A 41 6.21 1.45 0.66
C ALA A 41 6.37 2.90 1.13
N GLY A 42 7.18 3.71 0.46
CA GLY A 42 7.30 5.14 0.72
C GLY A 42 5.98 5.87 0.54
N TRP A 43 5.27 5.63 -0.56
CA TRP A 43 3.97 6.25 -0.80
C TRP A 43 2.89 5.82 0.20
N MET A 44 2.99 4.60 0.75
CA MET A 44 2.13 4.17 1.85
C MET A 44 2.38 5.02 3.10
N CYS A 45 3.65 5.31 3.42
CA CYS A 45 4.01 6.20 4.53
C CYS A 45 3.54 7.64 4.30
N ASP A 46 3.75 8.18 3.09
CA ASP A 46 3.29 9.54 2.74
C ASP A 46 1.79 9.74 3.03
N VAL A 47 0.96 8.74 2.72
CA VAL A 47 -0.49 8.79 3.00
C VAL A 47 -0.79 8.58 4.48
N MET A 48 -0.04 7.74 5.20
CA MET A 48 -0.27 7.51 6.63
C MET A 48 0.11 8.72 7.48
N ASP A 49 1.14 9.46 7.10
CA ASP A 49 1.63 10.65 7.82
C ASP A 49 0.64 11.82 7.73
N ASP A 50 -0.16 11.89 6.66
CA ASP A 50 -1.18 12.94 6.46
C ASP A 50 -2.45 12.38 5.79
N ILE A 51 -3.15 11.49 6.51
CA ILE A 51 -4.28 10.71 5.99
C ILE A 51 -5.50 11.54 5.58
N SER A 52 -5.60 12.79 6.01
CA SER A 52 -6.70 13.69 5.69
C SER A 52 -6.39 14.65 4.54
N ASN A 53 -5.17 14.63 4.00
CA ASN A 53 -4.73 15.54 2.96
C ASN A 53 -5.09 15.05 1.55
N PRO A 54 -6.09 15.65 0.89
CA PRO A 54 -6.55 15.18 -0.41
C PRO A 54 -5.50 15.35 -1.51
N ALA A 55 -4.59 16.32 -1.37
CA ALA A 55 -3.54 16.55 -2.37
C ALA A 55 -2.49 15.43 -2.35
N VAL A 56 -2.08 14.97 -1.15
CA VAL A 56 -1.15 13.84 -0.99
C VAL A 56 -1.78 12.56 -1.52
N ILE A 57 -3.03 12.29 -1.14
CA ILE A 57 -3.79 11.12 -1.60
C ILE A 57 -3.87 11.09 -3.13
N GLU A 58 -4.22 12.23 -3.74
CA GLU A 58 -4.35 12.30 -5.20
C GLU A 58 -3.01 12.19 -5.91
N SER A 59 -1.94 12.79 -5.37
CA SER A 59 -0.59 12.62 -5.89
C SER A 59 -0.15 11.15 -5.87
N VAL A 60 -0.32 10.47 -4.75
CA VAL A 60 0.02 9.05 -4.59
C VAL A 60 -0.83 8.17 -5.50
N ARG A 61 -2.14 8.43 -5.61
CA ARG A 61 -3.03 7.73 -6.56
C ARG A 61 -2.48 7.76 -7.97
N ASN A 62 -2.07 8.95 -8.44
CA ASN A 62 -1.55 9.12 -9.80
C ASN A 62 -0.23 8.37 -10.02
N LYS A 63 0.69 8.38 -9.03
CA LYS A 63 1.93 7.58 -9.06
C LYS A 63 1.64 6.08 -9.14
N VAL A 64 0.72 5.57 -8.32
CA VAL A 64 0.32 4.15 -8.31
C VAL A 64 -0.32 3.73 -9.64
N LEU A 65 -1.18 4.57 -10.22
CA LEU A 65 -1.79 4.30 -11.53
C LEU A 65 -0.74 4.25 -12.64
N ALA A 66 0.23 5.16 -12.64
CA ALA A 66 1.34 5.14 -13.60
C ALA A 66 2.16 3.85 -13.48
N LEU A 67 2.48 3.43 -12.25
CA LEU A 67 3.17 2.16 -11.99
C LEU A 67 2.36 0.96 -12.49
N CYS A 68 1.05 0.92 -12.20
CA CYS A 68 0.19 -0.17 -12.64
C CYS A 68 0.05 -0.27 -14.17
N LYS A 69 0.09 0.87 -14.88
CA LYS A 69 0.07 0.88 -16.36
C LYS A 69 1.35 0.30 -16.96
N ARG A 70 2.51 0.52 -16.32
CA ARG A 70 3.80 -0.06 -16.75
C ARG A 70 3.85 -1.58 -16.56
N LEU A 71 3.15 -2.09 -15.54
CA LEU A 71 3.17 -3.50 -15.14
C LEU A 71 1.72 -4.05 -15.04
N PRO A 72 1.06 -4.31 -16.18
CA PRO A 72 -0.34 -4.74 -16.21
C PRO A 72 -0.53 -6.13 -15.59
N VAL A 73 -1.76 -6.41 -15.14
CA VAL A 73 -2.11 -7.69 -14.48
C VAL A 73 -2.20 -8.85 -15.48
N TYR A 74 -2.62 -8.55 -16.70
CA TYR A 74 -2.71 -9.50 -17.81
C TYR A 74 -1.90 -8.93 -18.97
N GLY A 75 -0.98 -9.74 -19.49
CA GLY A 75 -0.22 -9.51 -20.72
C GLY A 75 -0.26 -10.78 -21.55
#